data_AF-A0A9X2KI89-F1
#
_entry.id   AF-A0A9X2KI89-F1
#
_cell.length_a   1.000
_cell.length_b   1.000
_cell.length_c   1.000
_cell.angle_alpha   90.00
_cell.angle_beta   90.00
_cell.angle_gamma   90.00
#
_symmetry.space_group_name_H-M   'P 1'
#
loop_
_entity.id
_entity.type
_entity.pdbx_description
1 polymer ?
#
loop_
_entity_poly.entity_id
_entity_poly.type
_entity_poly.pdbx_seq_one_letter_code
_entity_poly.pdbx_strand_id
1 'polypeptide(L)'
;MSGKHEPPKGVQEAAQRALKWIEDGKAGKGFTETGEHRAEQLAHGEKVDDDVVRRMRSYFSRHAPDRDAEGFSQGGKGFPSPGRVAWDAWGGDPGKRWAESQRIEGDD
;
A
#
# COMPACT_ATOMS: atom_id res chain seq x y z
N MET A 1 -1.56 19.74 -15.42
CA MET A 1 -2.67 19.17 -14.61
C MET A 1 -2.21 17.79 -14.21
N SER A 2 -2.25 17.43 -12.92
CA SER A 2 -1.86 16.07 -12.54
C SER A 2 -2.93 15.07 -13.00
N GLY A 3 -2.49 13.94 -13.57
CA GLY A 3 -3.33 12.81 -13.90
C GLY A 3 -4.02 12.25 -12.65
N LYS A 4 -5.26 11.79 -12.82
CA LYS A 4 -6.04 11.13 -11.76
C LYS A 4 -6.13 9.64 -12.06
N HIS A 5 -5.69 8.82 -11.11
CA HIS A 5 -5.62 7.36 -11.23
C HIS A 5 -6.60 6.70 -10.28
N GLU A 6 -7.44 5.82 -10.81
CA GLU A 6 -8.42 5.08 -10.01
C GLU A 6 -7.82 3.75 -9.53
N PRO A 7 -7.78 3.48 -8.21
CA PRO A 7 -7.22 2.24 -7.70
C PRO A 7 -8.15 1.07 -8.03
N PRO A 8 -7.63 -0.02 -8.64
CA PRO A 8 -8.46 -1.19 -8.97
C PRO A 8 -8.85 -1.95 -7.70
N LYS A 9 -9.87 -2.82 -7.80
CA LYS A 9 -10.47 -3.49 -6.64
C LYS A 9 -9.47 -4.22 -5.74
N GLY A 10 -8.46 -4.89 -6.30
CA GLY A 10 -7.44 -5.56 -5.48
C GLY A 10 -6.62 -4.61 -4.60
N VAL A 11 -6.44 -3.35 -5.02
CA VAL A 11 -5.78 -2.30 -4.21
C VAL A 11 -6.69 -1.89 -3.06
N GLN A 12 -7.98 -1.69 -3.35
CA GLN A 12 -8.99 -1.33 -2.36
C GLN A 12 -9.11 -2.41 -1.29
N GLU A 13 -9.22 -3.68 -1.70
CA GLU A 13 -9.33 -4.84 -0.79
C GLU A 13 -8.08 -5.01 0.09
N ALA A 14 -6.89 -4.73 -0.45
CA ALA A 14 -5.66 -4.76 0.34
C ALA A 14 -5.65 -3.65 1.40
N ALA A 15 -5.99 -2.43 1.01
CA ALA A 15 -6.05 -1.30 1.91
C ALA A 15 -7.12 -1.49 3.02
N GLN A 16 -8.30 -1.98 2.67
CA GLN A 16 -9.36 -2.32 3.64
C GLN A 16 -8.88 -3.37 4.66
N ARG A 17 -8.16 -4.40 4.21
CA ARG A 17 -7.57 -5.39 5.10
C ARG A 17 -6.52 -4.78 6.03
N ALA A 18 -5.70 -3.85 5.53
CA ALA A 18 -4.73 -3.14 6.36
C ALA A 18 -5.39 -2.27 7.42
N LEU A 19 -6.46 -1.54 7.08
CA LEU A 19 -7.23 -0.74 8.06
C LEU A 19 -7.73 -1.61 9.22
N LYS A 20 -8.31 -2.77 8.90
CA LYS A 20 -8.71 -3.74 9.94
C LYS A 20 -7.54 -4.16 10.84
N TRP A 21 -6.37 -4.42 10.26
CA TRP A 21 -5.19 -4.79 11.05
C TRP A 21 -4.63 -3.62 11.88
N ILE A 22 -4.76 -2.39 11.39
CA ILE A 22 -4.40 -1.18 12.13
C ILE A 22 -5.31 -1.04 13.36
N GLU A 23 -6.62 -1.19 13.17
CA GLU A 23 -7.62 -1.21 14.26
C GLU A 23 -7.35 -2.31 15.29
N ASP A 24 -6.95 -3.51 14.83
CA ASP A 24 -6.57 -4.64 15.66
C ASP A 24 -5.19 -4.46 16.36
N GLY A 25 -4.53 -3.32 16.19
CA GLY A 25 -3.24 -2.99 16.82
C GLY A 25 -2.05 -3.76 16.26
N LYS A 26 -2.13 -4.24 15.01
CA LYS A 26 -1.05 -5.00 14.33
C LYS A 26 -0.05 -4.11 13.61
N ALA A 27 -0.34 -2.81 13.49
CA ALA A 27 0.59 -1.84 12.95
C ALA A 27 1.84 -1.72 13.86
N GLY A 28 3.01 -1.53 13.24
CA GLY A 28 4.26 -1.36 13.99
C GLY A 28 4.36 0.01 14.66
N LYS A 29 5.23 0.15 15.67
CA LYS A 29 5.50 1.44 16.35
C LYS A 29 5.95 2.57 15.41
N GLY A 30 6.50 2.23 14.25
CA GLY A 30 6.92 3.18 13.22
C GLY A 30 5.88 3.43 12.12
N PHE A 31 4.67 2.90 12.26
CA PHE A 31 3.58 3.18 11.32
C PHE A 31 3.14 4.64 11.48
N THR A 32 2.89 5.32 10.36
CA THR A 32 2.67 6.77 10.34
C THR A 32 1.28 7.12 9.85
N GLU A 33 0.80 8.31 10.21
CA GLU A 33 -0.47 8.88 9.73
C GLU A 33 -0.55 8.94 8.19
N THR A 34 0.60 9.10 7.51
CA THR A 34 0.65 9.05 6.04
C THR A 34 0.25 7.68 5.50
N GLY A 35 0.67 6.60 6.16
CA GLY A 35 0.31 5.23 5.79
C GLY A 35 -1.17 4.95 6.05
N GLU A 36 -1.70 5.46 7.17
CA GLU A 36 -3.12 5.33 7.53
C GLU A 36 -4.02 6.08 6.53
N HIS A 37 -3.74 7.37 6.30
CA HIS A 37 -4.49 8.17 5.34
C HIS A 37 -4.44 7.57 3.91
N ARG A 38 -3.29 7.01 3.51
CA ARG A 38 -3.15 6.30 2.24
C ARG A 38 -4.05 5.06 2.19
N ALA A 39 -4.12 4.29 3.27
CA ALA A 39 -4.99 3.13 3.36
C ALA A 39 -6.47 3.53 3.26
N GLU A 40 -6.91 4.57 3.98
CA GLU A 40 -8.29 5.08 3.89
C GLU A 40 -8.64 5.50 2.47
N GLN A 41 -7.79 6.34 1.85
CA GLN A 41 -8.01 6.84 0.49
C GLN A 41 -8.16 5.69 -0.52
N LEU A 42 -7.27 4.70 -0.45
CA LEU A 42 -7.30 3.55 -1.35
C LEU A 42 -8.48 2.61 -1.04
N ALA A 43 -8.82 2.40 0.24
CA ALA A 43 -9.91 1.54 0.67
C ALA A 43 -11.28 2.04 0.18
N HIS A 44 -11.46 3.36 0.07
CA HIS A 44 -12.66 3.99 -0.48
C HIS A 44 -12.67 4.06 -2.01
N GLY A 45 -11.60 3.64 -2.68
CA GLY A 45 -11.50 3.70 -4.12
C GLY A 45 -11.32 5.12 -4.67
N GLU A 46 -10.85 6.05 -3.84
CA GLU A 46 -10.66 7.44 -4.27
C GLU A 46 -9.54 7.56 -5.29
N LYS A 47 -9.74 8.43 -6.29
CA LYS A 47 -8.73 8.71 -7.30
C LYS A 47 -7.55 9.44 -6.69
N VAL A 48 -6.34 9.05 -7.09
CA VAL A 48 -5.09 9.63 -6.62
C VAL A 48 -4.36 10.38 -7.71
N ASP A 49 -3.56 11.37 -7.34
CA ASP A 49 -2.74 12.15 -8.28
C ASP A 49 -1.45 11.42 -8.71
N ASP A 50 -0.81 11.89 -9.77
CA ASP A 50 0.48 11.36 -10.25
C ASP A 50 1.53 11.28 -9.13
N ASP A 51 1.63 12.35 -8.33
CA ASP A 51 2.60 12.43 -7.23
C ASP A 51 2.37 11.35 -6.18
N VAL A 52 1.11 10.97 -5.98
CA VAL A 52 0.77 9.86 -5.10
C VAL A 52 1.23 8.55 -5.72
N VAL A 53 0.98 8.31 -7.00
CA VAL A 53 1.43 7.08 -7.66
C VAL A 53 2.96 6.97 -7.62
N ARG A 54 3.69 8.08 -7.82
CA ARG A 54 5.16 8.13 -7.64
C ARG A 54 5.59 7.79 -6.21
N ARG A 55 4.88 8.30 -5.19
CA ARG A 55 5.12 7.92 -3.79
C ARG A 55 4.87 6.43 -3.55
N MET A 56 3.81 5.87 -4.13
CA MET A 56 3.53 4.42 -4.04
C MET A 56 4.68 3.60 -4.65
N ARG A 57 5.16 3.95 -5.86
CA ARG A 57 6.33 3.31 -6.49
C ARG A 57 7.55 3.37 -5.58
N SER A 58 7.86 4.56 -5.06
CA SER A 58 9.00 4.74 -4.17
C SER A 58 8.85 3.96 -2.86
N TYR A 59 7.65 3.85 -2.31
CA TYR A 59 7.39 3.08 -1.10
C TYR A 59 7.66 1.59 -1.35
N PHE A 60 7.06 1.02 -2.39
CA PHE A 60 7.22 -0.40 -2.70
C PHE A 60 8.66 -0.78 -3.06
N SER A 61 9.39 0.10 -3.75
CA SER A 61 10.80 -0.13 -4.05
C SER A 61 11.67 -0.22 -2.79
N ARG A 62 11.45 0.69 -1.83
CA ARG A 62 12.22 0.72 -0.56
C ARG A 62 11.90 -0.46 0.37
N HIS A 63 10.66 -0.95 0.33
CA HIS A 63 10.17 -2.01 1.23
C HIS A 63 10.06 -3.38 0.54
N ALA A 64 10.53 -3.52 -0.70
CA ALA A 64 10.55 -4.82 -1.40
C ALA A 64 11.32 -5.91 -0.63
N PRO A 65 12.46 -5.62 0.04
CA PRO A 65 13.17 -6.61 0.86
C PRO A 65 12.39 -7.09 2.10
N ASP A 66 11.45 -6.29 2.62
CA ASP A 66 10.67 -6.65 3.82
C ASP A 66 9.75 -7.85 3.59
N ARG A 67 9.52 -8.21 2.31
CA ARG A 67 8.67 -9.32 1.90
C ARG A 67 9.22 -10.69 2.33
N ASP A 68 10.53 -10.77 2.60
CA ASP A 68 11.21 -11.98 3.03
C ASP A 68 11.17 -12.18 4.57
N ALA A 69 10.65 -11.21 5.32
CA ALA A 69 10.58 -11.28 6.78
C ALA A 69 9.47 -12.24 7.28
N GLU A 70 9.68 -12.81 8.48
CA GLU A 70 8.66 -13.63 9.15
C GLU A 70 7.33 -12.87 9.30
N GLY A 71 6.22 -13.56 9.07
CA GLY A 71 4.88 -12.99 9.15
C GLY A 71 4.48 -12.10 7.97
N PHE A 72 5.33 -11.93 6.95
CA PHE A 72 4.94 -11.15 5.77
C PHE A 72 3.92 -11.89 4.88
N SER A 73 4.21 -13.17 4.61
CA SER A 73 3.39 -14.03 3.76
C SER A 73 2.22 -14.63 4.55
N GLN A 74 1.05 -14.66 3.92
CA GLN A 74 -0.17 -15.21 4.52
C GLN A 74 0.02 -16.69 4.89
N GLY A 75 -0.50 -17.08 6.06
CA GLY A 75 -0.40 -18.45 6.56
C GLY A 75 0.93 -18.78 7.25
N GLY A 76 1.91 -17.87 7.22
CA GLY A 76 3.13 -17.98 7.99
C GLY A 76 2.94 -17.68 9.47
N LYS A 77 3.86 -18.15 10.30
CA LYS A 77 3.96 -17.75 11.71
C LYS A 77 4.10 -16.23 11.80
N GLY A 78 3.40 -15.62 12.75
CA GLY A 78 3.49 -14.18 12.99
C GLY A 78 2.73 -13.30 11.98
N PHE A 79 1.93 -13.88 11.09
CA PHE A 79 1.11 -13.11 10.15
C PHE A 79 -0.08 -12.42 10.84
N PRO A 80 -0.40 -11.17 10.49
CA PRO A 80 0.40 -10.25 9.67
C PRO A 80 1.53 -9.61 10.49
N SER A 81 2.72 -9.50 9.90
CA SER A 81 3.80 -8.68 10.46
C SER A 81 3.53 -7.18 10.28
N PRO A 82 4.16 -6.29 11.07
CA PRO A 82 4.04 -4.85 10.85
C PRO A 82 4.38 -4.38 9.43
N GLY A 83 5.41 -5.00 8.82
CA GLY A 83 5.78 -4.72 7.43
C GLY A 83 4.68 -5.14 6.45
N ARG A 84 3.98 -6.24 6.72
CA ARG A 84 2.82 -6.65 5.92
C ARG A 84 1.63 -5.71 6.06
N VAL A 85 1.35 -5.24 7.28
CA VAL A 85 0.30 -4.24 7.50
C VAL A 85 0.59 -2.98 6.70
N ALA A 86 1.84 -2.50 6.77
CA ALA A 86 2.26 -1.32 6.00
C ALA A 86 2.21 -1.56 4.49
N TRP A 87 2.63 -2.73 4.01
CA TRP A 87 2.54 -3.08 2.59
C TRP A 87 1.11 -3.04 2.06
N ASP A 88 0.17 -3.63 2.79
CA ASP A 88 -1.24 -3.66 2.41
C ASP A 88 -1.90 -2.28 2.57
N ALA A 89 -1.45 -1.43 3.51
CA ALA A 89 -1.91 -0.04 3.65
C ALA A 89 -1.62 0.79 2.39
N TRP A 90 -0.54 0.47 1.67
CA TRP A 90 -0.23 1.06 0.37
C TRP A 90 -0.86 0.31 -0.81
N GLY A 91 -1.76 -0.64 -0.57
CA GLY A 91 -2.49 -1.39 -1.60
C GLY A 91 -1.92 -2.76 -1.93
N GLY A 92 -0.91 -3.22 -1.21
CA GLY A 92 -0.35 -4.56 -1.33
C GLY A 92 0.29 -4.87 -2.69
N ASP A 93 0.44 -6.15 -3.00
CA ASP A 93 0.93 -6.60 -4.32
C ASP A 93 0.10 -6.06 -5.50
N PRO A 94 -1.25 -5.95 -5.42
CA PRO A 94 -2.03 -5.24 -6.43
C PRO A 94 -1.63 -3.77 -6.59
N GLY A 95 -1.38 -3.07 -5.48
CA GLY A 95 -0.97 -1.67 -5.44
C GLY A 95 0.38 -1.45 -6.10
N LYS A 96 1.34 -2.34 -5.82
CA LYS A 96 2.66 -2.31 -6.48
C LYS A 96 2.53 -2.43 -7.99
N ARG A 97 1.84 -3.47 -8.46
CA ARG A 97 1.66 -3.73 -9.90
C ARG A 97 0.91 -2.60 -10.59
N TRP A 98 -0.13 -2.08 -9.94
CA TRP A 98 -0.92 -0.98 -10.47
C TRP A 98 -0.11 0.31 -10.57
N ALA A 99 0.62 0.67 -9.51
CA ALA A 99 1.46 1.86 -9.52
C ALA A 99 2.55 1.77 -10.60
N GLU A 100 3.18 0.61 -10.77
CA GLU A 100 4.17 0.36 -11.83
C GLU A 100 3.57 0.44 -13.25
N SER A 101 2.29 0.12 -13.43
CA SER A 101 1.64 0.17 -14.76
C SER A 101 1.12 1.54 -15.18
N GLN A 102 1.04 2.51 -14.27
CA GLN A 102 0.55 3.85 -14.61
C GLN A 102 1.50 4.58 -15.56
N ARG A 103 0.95 5.35 -16.49
CA ARG A 103 1.72 6.29 -17.31
C ARG A 103 1.55 7.67 -16.69
N ILE A 104 2.66 8.31 -16.38
CA ILE A 104 2.70 9.61 -15.75
C ILE A 104 3.56 10.51 -16.63
N GLU A 105 3.06 11.70 -16.94
CA GLU A 105 3.79 12.68 -17.74
C GLU A 105 5.09 13.12 -17.02
N GLY A 106 6.21 13.06 -17.72
CA GLY A 106 7.54 13.42 -17.19
C GLY A 106 8.30 12.31 -16.47
N ASP A 107 7.84 11.05 -16.54
CA ASP A 107 8.58 9.86 -16.08
C ASP A 107 9.38 9.17 -17.23
N ASP A 108 9.58 9.85 -18.37
CA ASP A 108 10.39 9.41 -19.53
C ASP A 108 11.90 9.68 -19.35
#